data_AF-A0A1T5H0X8-F1
#
_entry.id   AF-A0A1T5H0X8-F1
#
_cell.length_a   1.000
_cell.length_b   1.000
_cell.length_c   1.000
_cell.angle_alpha   90.00
_cell.angle_beta   90.00
_cell.angle_gamma   90.00
#
_symmetry.space_group_name_H-M   'P 1'
#
loop_
_entity.id
_entity.type
_entity.pdbx_description
1 polymer ?
#
loop_
_entity_poly.entity_id
_entity_poly.type
_entity_poly.pdbx_seq_one_letter_code
_entity_poly.pdbx_strand_id
1 'polypeptide(L)' 'MTIEEQILANPVLRDMQNLLELQTAKGMAKYGTTVNPMDHSTIEWLKHFREEMIDGAVYATVVIKKLEELQNGTK' A
#
# COMPACT_ATOMS: atom_id res chain seq x y z
N MET A 1 -3.98 18.76 -25.41
CA MET A 1 -4.32 18.30 -24.05
C MET A 1 -3.35 18.96 -23.08
N THR A 2 -3.84 19.72 -22.11
CA THR A 2 -3.01 20.36 -21.08
C THR A 2 -2.44 19.29 -20.12
N ILE A 3 -1.44 19.65 -19.32
CA ILE A 3 -0.90 18.75 -18.27
C ILE A 3 -2.02 18.37 -17.28
N GLU A 4 -2.87 19.34 -16.95
CA GLU A 4 -3.98 19.15 -16.03
C GLU A 4 -5.02 18.16 -16.56
N GLU A 5 -5.35 18.23 -17.85
CA GLU A 5 -6.21 17.25 -18.52
C GLU A 5 -5.58 15.84 -18.52
N GLN A 6 -4.25 15.73 -18.69
CA GLN A 6 -3.54 14.44 -18.64
C GLN A 6 -3.53 13.84 -17.23
N ILE A 7 -3.35 14.65 -16.19
CA ILE A 7 -3.46 14.21 -14.79
C ILE A 7 -4.88 13.73 -14.50
N LEU A 8 -5.89 14.50 -14.94
CA LEU A 8 -7.30 14.17 -14.73
C LEU A 8 -7.66 12.82 -15.36
N ALA A 9 -7.17 12.58 -16.57
CA ALA A 9 -7.42 11.39 -17.36
C ALA A 9 -6.56 10.18 -16.99
N ASN A 10 -5.62 10.29 -16.03
CA ASN A 10 -4.73 9.19 -15.65
C ASN A 10 -5.45 8.20 -14.71
N PRO A 11 -5.87 7.00 -15.18
CA PRO A 11 -6.64 6.07 -14.36
C PRO A 11 -5.83 5.49 -13.20
N VAL A 12 -4.53 5.23 -13.42
CA VAL A 12 -3.64 4.67 -12.38
C VAL A 12 -3.48 5.64 -11.22
N LEU A 13 -3.33 6.93 -11.51
CA LEU A 13 -3.27 7.95 -10.46
C LEU A 13 -4.58 8.01 -9.66
N ARG A 14 -5.73 7.90 -10.33
CA ARG A 14 -7.04 7.89 -9.66
C ARG A 14 -7.23 6.68 -8.77
N ASP A 15 -6.84 5.50 -9.24
CA ASP A 15 -6.90 4.28 -8.44
C ASP A 15 -6.02 4.39 -7.18
N MET A 16 -4.81 4.94 -7.32
CA MET A 16 -3.94 5.17 -6.16
C MET A 16 -4.51 6.20 -5.18
N GLN A 17 -5.11 7.28 -5.66
CA GLN A 17 -5.79 8.27 -4.80
C GLN A 17 -6.94 7.64 -4.03
N ASN A 18 -7.78 6.85 -4.71
CA ASN A 18 -8.89 6.12 -4.08
C ASN A 18 -8.39 5.15 -2.99
N LEU A 19 -7.28 4.43 -3.24
CA LEU A 19 -6.69 3.55 -2.24
C LEU A 19 -6.21 4.30 -0.99
N LEU A 20 -5.59 5.48 -1.16
CA LEU A 20 -5.17 6.33 -0.05
C LEU A 20 -6.35 6.83 0.79
N GLU A 21 -7.43 7.25 0.13
CA GLU A 21 -8.67 7.68 0.79
C GLU A 21 -9.30 6.53 1.58
N LEU A 22 -9.43 5.35 0.97
CA LEU A 22 -9.97 4.16 1.63
C LEU A 22 -9.11 3.71 2.82
N GLN A 23 -7.79 3.75 2.69
CA GLN A 23 -6.90 3.41 3.79
C GLN A 23 -7.03 4.40 4.95
N THR A 24 -7.18 5.69 4.65
CA THR A 24 -7.44 6.72 5.65
C THR A 24 -8.76 6.48 6.37
N ALA A 25 -9.84 6.19 5.63
CA ALA A 25 -11.14 5.86 6.21
C ALA A 25 -11.08 4.63 7.13
N LYS A 26 -10.36 3.57 6.73
CA LYS A 26 -10.11 2.39 7.56
C LYS A 26 -9.34 2.73 8.85
N GLY A 27 -8.30 3.55 8.73
CA GLY A 27 -7.54 4.04 9.88
C GLY A 27 -8.42 4.80 10.87
N MET A 28 -9.22 5.75 10.37
CA MET A 28 -10.17 6.50 11.19
C MET A 28 -11.21 5.59 11.85
N ALA A 29 -11.77 4.61 11.14
CA ALA A 29 -12.72 3.67 11.70
C ALA A 29 -12.11 2.79 12.80
N LYS A 30 -10.83 2.41 12.67
CA LYS A 30 -10.13 1.53 13.61
C LYS A 30 -9.60 2.27 14.84
N TYR A 31 -9.05 3.47 14.66
CA TYR A 31 -8.32 4.20 15.72
C TYR A 31 -9.06 5.46 16.19
N GLY A 32 -10.15 5.86 15.54
CA GLY A 32 -10.92 7.06 15.88
C GLY A 32 -10.22 8.39 15.53
N THR A 33 -9.01 8.32 14.97
CA THR A 33 -8.19 9.49 14.61
C THR A 33 -7.45 9.24 13.30
N THR A 34 -7.01 10.32 12.65
CA THR A 34 -6.02 10.25 11.57
C THR A 34 -4.63 10.01 12.15
N VAL A 35 -3.68 9.60 11.30
CA VAL A 35 -2.26 9.58 11.67
C VAL A 35 -1.85 10.99 12.11
N ASN A 36 -1.54 11.15 13.39
CA ASN A 36 -0.92 12.38 13.88
C ASN A 36 0.61 12.13 13.92
N PRO A 37 1.42 12.93 13.22
CA PRO A 37 2.87 12.77 13.19
C PRO A 37 3.53 12.76 14.57
N MET A 38 2.86 13.32 15.59
CA MET A 38 3.32 13.36 16.98
C MET A 38 2.98 12.12 17.81
N ASP A 39 2.21 11.16 17.27
CA ASP A 39 1.78 9.95 18.00
C ASP A 39 2.93 8.96 18.23
N HIS A 40 4.02 9.09 17.46
CA HIS A 40 5.18 8.22 17.53
C HIS A 40 6.47 9.04 17.49
N SER A 41 7.47 8.60 18.26
CA SER A 41 8.86 9.01 18.07
C SER A 41 9.38 8.55 16.71
N THR A 42 10.44 9.20 16.21
CA THR A 42 11.10 8.80 14.94
C THR A 42 11.48 7.31 14.92
N ILE A 43 11.93 6.75 16.05
CA ILE A 43 12.31 5.33 16.13
C ILE A 43 11.08 4.42 16.00
N GLU A 44 9.95 4.78 16.61
CA GLU A 44 8.71 4.01 16.49
C GLU A 44 8.17 4.04 15.06
N TRP A 45 8.21 5.20 14.40
CA TRP A 45 7.92 5.31 12.96
C TRP A 45 8.77 4.37 12.10
N LEU A 46 10.08 4.34 12.34
CA LEU A 46 11.00 3.45 11.60
C LEU A 46 10.75 1.97 11.90
N LYS A 47 10.38 1.62 13.13
CA LYS A 47 10.02 0.24 13.50
C LYS A 47 8.77 -0.21 12.78
N HIS A 48 7.70 0.60 12.80
CA HIS A 48 6.47 0.32 12.07
C HIS A 48 6.69 0.22 10.57
N PHE A 49 7.46 1.15 9.99
CA PHE A 49 7.80 1.05 8.57
C PHE A 49 8.53 -0.25 8.23
N ARG A 50 9.49 -0.68 9.05
CA ARG A 50 10.20 -1.95 8.85
C ARG A 50 9.26 -3.16 8.95
N GLU A 51 8.31 -3.16 9.89
CA GLU A 51 7.29 -4.21 10.02
C GLU A 51 6.44 -4.31 8.74
N GLU A 52 5.92 -3.19 8.24
CA GLU A 52 5.12 -3.14 7.01
C GLU A 52 5.92 -3.59 5.77
N MET A 53 7.23 -3.29 5.70
CA MET A 53 8.10 -3.80 4.63
C MET A 53 8.30 -5.31 4.69
N ILE A 54 8.35 -5.90 5.89
CA ILE A 54 8.42 -7.36 6.07
C ILE A 54 7.10 -8.00 5.62
N ASP A 55 5.95 -7.42 5.98
CA ASP A 55 4.64 -7.90 5.52
C ASP A 55 4.54 -7.89 3.99
N GLY A 56 5.01 -6.81 3.35
CA GLY A 56 5.13 -6.73 1.90
C GLY A 56 6.02 -7.82 1.30
N ALA A 57 7.18 -8.11 1.92
CA ALA A 57 8.08 -9.17 1.48
C ALA A 57 7.45 -10.57 1.62
N VAL A 58 6.66 -10.80 2.67
CA VAL A 58 5.89 -12.05 2.85
C VAL A 58 4.89 -12.22 1.71
N TYR A 59 4.09 -11.19 1.39
CA TYR A 59 3.13 -11.26 0.29
C TYR A 59 3.79 -11.53 -1.06
N ALA A 60 4.89 -10.82 -1.36
CA ALA A 60 5.65 -11.04 -2.59
C ALA A 60 6.16 -12.49 -2.66
N THR A 61 6.73 -13.01 -1.57
CA THR A 61 7.25 -14.39 -1.49
C THR A 61 6.15 -15.42 -1.74
N VAL A 62 4.96 -15.23 -1.17
CA VAL A 62 3.81 -16.12 -1.40
C VAL A 62 3.39 -16.13 -2.86
N VAL A 63 3.28 -14.95 -3.49
CA VAL A 63 2.89 -14.83 -4.90
C VAL A 63 3.94 -15.48 -5.81
N ILE A 64 5.23 -15.24 -5.57
CA ILE A 64 6.32 -15.87 -6.32
C ILE A 64 6.19 -17.41 -6.26
N LYS A 65 6.06 -17.98 -5.07
CA LYS A 65 5.92 -19.44 -4.91
C LYS A 65 4.72 -20.00 -5.68
N LYS A 66 3.56 -19.34 -5.58
CA LYS A 66 2.36 -19.75 -6.32
C LYS A 66 2.58 -19.72 -7.83
N LEU A 67 3.26 -18.69 -8.34
CA LEU A 67 3.55 -18.57 -9.77
C LEU A 67 4.55 -19.63 -10.23
N GLU A 68 5.58 -19.93 -9.44
CA GLU A 68 6.53 -21.02 -9.72
C GLU A 68 5.86 -22.40 -9.75
N GLU A 69 4.96 -22.69 -8.81
CA GLU A 69 4.16 -23.91 -8.78
C GLU A 69 3.28 -24.05 -10.04
N LEU A 70 2.60 -22.98 -10.43
CA LEU A 70 1.78 -22.96 -11.65
C LEU A 70 2.63 -23.20 -12.90
N GLN A 71 3.81 -22.58 -13.00
CA GLN A 71 4.72 -22.78 -14.13
C GLN A 71 5.27 -24.22 -14.18
N ASN A 72 5.56 -24.82 -13.03
CA ASN A 72 6.10 -26.18 -12.94
C ASN A 72 5.03 -27.27 -13.13
N GLY A 73 3.79 -27.03 -12.72
CA GLY A 73 2.64 -27.94 -12.96
C GLY A 73 2.06 -27.87 -14.37
N THR A 74 2.53 -26.94 -15.21
CA THR A 74 2.15 -26.81 -16.63
C THR A 74 3.18 -27.48 -17.57
N LYS A 75 4.19 -28.17 -17.02
CA LYS A 75 5.10 -29.08 -17.76
C LYS A 75 4.69 -30.53 -17.54
#